data_AF-A0A1Y4DH85-F1
#
_entry.id   AF-A0A1Y4DH85-F1
#
_cell.length_a   1.000
_cell.length_b   1.000
_cell.length_c   1.000
_cell.angle_alpha   90.00
_cell.angle_beta   90.00
_cell.angle_gamma   90.00
#
_symmetry.space_group_name_H-M   'P 1'
#
loop_
_entity.id
_entity.type
_entity.pdbx_description
1 polymer ?
#
loop_
_entity_poly.entity_id
_entity_poly.type
_entity_poly.pdbx_seq_one_letter_code
_entity_poly.pdbx_strand_id
1 'polypeptide(L)'
;MRKSYLFFMLCLTVPAYAQKNLLPAVRAGMARPAGVSQHLAKGISAVGVPGLNLPPDAAVFGGRNVPAAYERIKRLPGADKFLLREFIRKQLSKPFLTPYASVTNWRKHQAASYESSLQTPEEFQATLRQIDRMTLQDPDFKKFLFFRPEASLLSDYSAEAVLNNKLLVSHLQYLHQKFNWMKHYPNQGRDALHSVISSWGNVVRQLAGRLRQEKLIMLGEGHYQLEVQQAVGDLILELKKQNPNRRIVVFSEFAHLPVAGPQVVNQTAETYYRRVDESTSPQLSVEQAQQKRYARDVLLRLVRAQVEVYPLEDVVLIDLLKAANRQKAMLLQVASRNKIWARVMEYKMAQIRKTDPDALFIVYAGLGHVNRQRQYPLAAFFAPEKPVTVEFQFDPFVKKNILHFLWGEEVPLFARPLRASFSYWTGEDASLLARNSGFDYLVVVPHSLKGKLQRKYVSFINSL
;
A
#
# COMPACT_ATOMS: atom_id res chain seq x y z
N MET A 1 57.96 -12.65 -15.78
CA MET A 1 57.90 -11.62 -16.85
C MET A 1 56.85 -11.84 -17.95
N ARG A 2 56.32 -13.06 -18.21
CA ARG A 2 55.32 -13.30 -19.27
C ARG A 2 53.88 -12.79 -19.00
N LYS A 3 53.50 -12.48 -17.75
CA LYS A 3 52.13 -12.04 -17.42
C LYS A 3 51.90 -10.53 -17.56
N SER A 4 52.95 -9.72 -17.53
CA SER A 4 52.85 -8.25 -17.67
C SER A 4 52.67 -7.80 -19.13
N TYR A 5 53.17 -8.58 -20.09
CA TYR A 5 53.03 -8.28 -21.53
C TYR A 5 51.61 -8.49 -22.06
N LEU A 6 50.87 -9.47 -21.51
CA LEU A 6 49.49 -9.74 -21.95
C LEU A 6 48.52 -8.63 -21.50
N PHE A 7 48.77 -8.04 -20.34
CA PHE A 7 47.95 -6.95 -19.79
C PHE A 7 48.16 -5.64 -20.58
N PHE A 8 49.41 -5.31 -20.94
CA PHE A 8 49.72 -4.15 -21.75
C PHE A 8 49.22 -4.27 -23.21
N MET A 9 49.25 -5.47 -23.80
CA MET A 9 48.64 -5.73 -25.11
C MET A 9 47.10 -5.60 -25.08
N LEU A 10 46.45 -5.99 -23.98
CA LEU A 10 45.00 -5.84 -23.83
C LEU A 10 44.57 -4.36 -23.68
N CYS A 11 45.34 -3.56 -22.95
CA CYS A 11 45.02 -2.15 -22.71
C CYS A 11 45.23 -1.26 -23.95
N LEU A 12 46.09 -1.66 -24.90
CA LEU A 12 46.37 -0.88 -26.11
C LEU A 12 45.56 -1.29 -27.35
N THR A 13 45.00 -2.50 -27.38
CA THR A 13 44.22 -3.01 -28.54
C THR A 13 42.73 -2.72 -28.45
N VAL A 14 42.18 -2.60 -27.23
CA VAL A 14 40.77 -2.25 -26.99
C VAL A 14 40.40 -0.83 -27.47
N PRO A 15 41.25 0.21 -27.28
CA PRO A 15 40.96 1.55 -27.81
C PRO A 15 40.99 1.63 -29.34
N ALA A 16 41.93 0.92 -29.99
CA ALA A 16 42.08 0.93 -31.45
C ALA A 16 40.92 0.23 -32.18
N TYR A 17 40.40 -0.87 -31.62
CA TYR A 17 39.21 -1.55 -32.14
C TYR A 17 37.95 -0.70 -31.98
N ALA A 18 37.79 -0.03 -30.82
CA ALA A 18 36.67 0.86 -30.57
C ALA A 18 36.68 2.09 -31.51
N GLN A 19 37.86 2.65 -31.83
CA GLN A 19 37.97 3.77 -32.75
C GLN A 19 37.75 3.39 -34.23
N LYS A 20 38.27 2.24 -34.70
CA LYS A 20 38.11 1.84 -36.11
C LYS A 20 36.73 1.28 -36.44
N ASN A 21 36.07 0.59 -35.51
CA ASN A 21 34.85 -0.17 -35.82
C ASN A 21 33.59 0.40 -35.14
N LEU A 22 33.71 0.97 -33.94
CA LEU A 22 32.54 1.44 -33.19
C LEU A 22 32.13 2.87 -33.62
N LEU A 23 33.10 3.76 -33.83
CA LEU A 23 32.85 5.16 -34.19
C LEU A 23 32.23 5.36 -35.58
N PRO A 24 32.66 4.65 -36.65
CA PRO A 24 31.98 4.69 -37.94
C PRO A 24 30.57 4.09 -37.89
N ALA A 25 30.35 3.03 -37.10
CA ALA A 25 29.03 2.42 -36.92
C ALA A 25 28.07 3.33 -36.14
N VAL A 26 28.56 4.06 -35.13
CA VAL A 26 27.79 5.08 -34.41
C VAL A 26 27.48 6.27 -35.33
N ARG A 27 28.43 6.74 -36.13
CA ARG A 27 28.19 7.80 -37.13
C ARG A 27 27.21 7.37 -38.23
N ALA A 28 27.29 6.13 -38.70
CA ALA A 28 26.34 5.56 -39.66
C ALA A 28 24.93 5.39 -39.05
N GLY A 29 24.83 5.07 -37.75
CA GLY A 29 23.57 4.97 -37.02
C GLY A 29 22.91 6.33 -36.73
N MET A 30 23.68 7.42 -36.64
CA MET A 30 23.13 8.77 -36.44
C MET A 30 22.67 9.44 -37.75
N ALA A 31 23.02 8.92 -38.92
CA ALA A 31 22.73 9.54 -40.22
C ALA A 31 21.48 9.02 -40.95
N ARG A 32 20.78 7.98 -40.46
CA ARG A 32 19.57 7.45 -41.10
C ARG A 32 18.51 6.95 -40.10
N PRO A 33 17.30 7.53 -40.08
CA PRO A 33 16.24 7.09 -39.18
C PRO A 33 15.32 6.09 -39.88
N ALA A 34 15.72 4.82 -39.96
CA ALA A 34 14.85 3.64 -40.03
C ALA A 34 15.66 2.40 -40.40
N GLY A 35 15.65 1.38 -39.52
CA GLY A 35 15.99 0.01 -39.93
C GLY A 35 17.36 -0.52 -39.56
N VAL A 36 17.79 -0.47 -38.29
CA VAL A 36 18.87 -1.35 -37.79
C VAL A 36 18.61 -1.74 -36.32
N SER A 37 17.66 -2.65 -36.06
CA SER A 37 17.46 -3.21 -34.70
C SER A 37 17.96 -4.65 -34.52
N GLN A 38 18.32 -5.36 -35.60
CA GLN A 38 18.64 -6.80 -35.51
C GLN A 38 20.14 -7.15 -35.40
N HIS A 39 21.06 -6.24 -35.67
CA HIS A 39 22.52 -6.55 -35.64
C HIS A 39 23.27 -6.09 -34.37
N LEU A 40 22.70 -5.20 -33.57
CA LEU A 40 23.31 -4.75 -32.30
C LEU A 40 23.15 -5.77 -31.15
N ALA A 41 22.13 -6.62 -31.21
CA ALA A 41 21.85 -7.61 -30.15
C ALA A 41 22.80 -8.83 -30.16
N LYS A 42 23.56 -9.06 -31.24
CA LYS A 42 24.50 -10.20 -31.34
C LYS A 42 25.92 -9.89 -30.85
N GLY A 43 26.30 -8.62 -30.68
CA GLY A 43 27.67 -8.24 -30.31
C GLY A 43 27.97 -8.20 -28.81
N ILE A 44 26.96 -8.13 -27.95
CA ILE A 44 27.15 -7.91 -26.50
C ILE A 44 27.27 -9.23 -25.72
N SER A 45 26.88 -10.36 -26.32
CA SER A 45 26.86 -11.68 -25.66
C SER A 45 28.22 -12.38 -25.54
N ALA A 46 29.32 -11.77 -26.00
CA ALA A 46 30.60 -12.48 -26.20
C ALA A 46 31.77 -12.07 -25.28
N VAL A 47 31.56 -11.22 -24.25
CA VAL A 47 32.65 -10.84 -23.32
C VAL A 47 32.34 -11.30 -21.90
N GLY A 48 32.79 -12.51 -21.56
CA GLY A 48 32.79 -13.02 -20.20
C GLY A 48 34.06 -12.58 -19.45
N VAL A 49 33.89 -11.97 -18.27
CA VAL A 49 34.98 -11.70 -17.33
C VAL A 49 34.97 -12.81 -16.26
N PRO A 50 36.05 -13.60 -16.10
CA PRO A 50 36.13 -14.64 -15.08
C PRO A 50 36.75 -14.10 -13.78
N GLY A 51 36.11 -14.40 -12.64
CA GLY A 51 36.73 -14.27 -11.31
C GLY A 51 35.94 -13.42 -10.31
N LEU A 52 34.87 -13.97 -9.76
CA LEU A 52 34.30 -13.53 -8.47
C LEU A 52 33.60 -14.74 -7.83
N ASN A 53 34.30 -15.39 -6.90
CA ASN A 53 33.75 -16.45 -6.08
C ASN A 53 32.82 -15.83 -5.03
N LEU A 54 31.53 -16.15 -5.09
CA LEU A 54 30.57 -15.92 -4.02
C LEU A 54 30.22 -17.26 -3.35
N PRO A 55 29.86 -17.28 -2.05
CA PRO A 55 29.62 -18.51 -1.31
C PRO A 55 28.37 -19.28 -1.80
N PRO A 56 28.27 -20.59 -1.53
CA PRO A 56 27.33 -21.50 -2.19
C PRO A 56 25.84 -21.20 -1.93
N ASP A 57 25.51 -20.43 -0.90
CA ASP A 57 24.13 -20.30 -0.43
C ASP A 57 23.37 -19.10 -1.02
N ALA A 58 24.00 -18.33 -1.93
CA ALA A 58 23.35 -17.22 -2.63
C ALA A 58 22.70 -17.62 -3.98
N ALA A 59 22.74 -18.90 -4.37
CA ALA A 59 22.41 -19.35 -5.73
C ALA A 59 21.00 -19.91 -5.94
N VAL A 60 20.01 -19.60 -5.09
CA VAL A 60 18.64 -20.12 -5.28
C VAL A 60 17.71 -19.17 -6.05
N PHE A 61 18.07 -17.88 -6.23
CA PHE A 61 17.29 -16.97 -7.08
C PHE A 61 18.20 -16.12 -7.97
N GLY A 62 18.97 -16.79 -8.83
CA GLY A 62 19.75 -16.15 -9.88
C GLY A 62 19.93 -17.14 -11.01
N GLY A 63 19.34 -16.85 -12.16
CA GLY A 63 19.21 -17.79 -13.27
C GLY A 63 20.51 -18.49 -13.65
N ARG A 64 20.43 -19.82 -13.83
CA ARG A 64 21.27 -20.59 -14.77
C ARG A 64 20.87 -22.06 -14.97
N ASN A 65 19.87 -22.63 -14.27
CA ASN A 65 19.55 -24.07 -14.40
C ASN A 65 18.08 -24.39 -14.70
N VAL A 66 17.40 -23.57 -15.51
CA VAL A 66 16.02 -23.85 -15.97
C VAL A 66 15.90 -25.14 -16.80
N PRO A 67 16.85 -25.52 -17.68
CA PRO A 67 16.73 -26.75 -18.48
C PRO A 67 16.77 -28.05 -17.65
N ALA A 68 17.57 -28.09 -16.57
CA ALA A 68 17.70 -29.27 -15.73
C ALA A 68 16.49 -29.49 -14.80
N ALA A 69 15.86 -28.39 -14.35
CA ALA A 69 14.60 -28.46 -13.60
C ALA A 69 13.45 -28.94 -14.49
N TYR A 70 13.40 -28.49 -15.74
CA TYR A 70 12.39 -28.88 -16.72
C TYR A 70 12.39 -30.39 -17.04
N GLU A 71 13.58 -30.99 -17.19
CA GLU A 71 13.70 -32.43 -17.48
C GLU A 71 13.38 -33.35 -16.29
N ARG A 72 13.59 -32.90 -15.04
CA ARG A 72 13.13 -33.65 -13.84
C ARG A 72 11.61 -33.65 -13.71
N ILE A 73 10.97 -32.54 -14.07
CA ILE A 73 9.53 -32.34 -13.93
C ILE A 73 8.74 -33.15 -14.97
N LYS A 74 9.29 -33.37 -16.18
CA LYS A 74 8.68 -34.23 -17.21
C LYS A 74 8.40 -35.67 -16.75
N ARG A 75 9.17 -36.18 -15.78
CA ARG A 75 9.16 -37.58 -15.34
C ARG A 75 8.13 -37.89 -14.24
N LEU A 76 7.42 -36.89 -13.71
CA LEU A 76 6.39 -37.10 -12.69
C LEU A 76 5.07 -37.59 -13.33
N PRO A 77 4.40 -38.64 -12.80
CA PRO A 77 3.13 -39.14 -13.32
C PRO A 77 1.93 -38.44 -12.64
N GLY A 78 0.91 -38.08 -13.42
CA GLY A 78 -0.33 -37.48 -12.91
C GLY A 78 -0.82 -36.28 -13.74
N ALA A 79 -2.11 -35.94 -13.63
CA ALA A 79 -2.88 -35.02 -14.47
C ALA A 79 -2.41 -33.55 -14.54
N ASP A 80 -1.29 -33.19 -13.90
CA ASP A 80 -0.70 -31.85 -13.84
C ASP A 80 0.02 -31.40 -15.12
N LYS A 81 0.15 -32.28 -16.13
CA LYS A 81 0.92 -31.97 -17.34
C LYS A 81 0.28 -30.90 -18.24
N PHE A 82 -1.03 -30.72 -18.21
CA PHE A 82 -1.72 -29.71 -19.02
C PHE A 82 -1.61 -28.31 -18.39
N LEU A 83 -1.95 -28.19 -17.10
CA LEU A 83 -1.94 -26.91 -16.37
C LEU A 83 -0.53 -26.36 -16.20
N LEU A 84 0.47 -27.24 -15.98
CA LEU A 84 1.86 -26.82 -15.87
C LEU A 84 2.47 -26.44 -17.23
N ARG A 85 2.05 -27.08 -18.33
CA ARG A 85 2.43 -26.65 -19.69
C ARG A 85 1.84 -25.28 -20.03
N GLU A 86 0.60 -25.01 -19.65
CA GLU A 86 -0.03 -23.68 -19.78
C GLU A 86 0.66 -22.62 -18.91
N PHE A 87 1.03 -22.96 -17.67
CA PHE A 87 1.80 -22.08 -16.80
C PHE A 87 3.16 -21.71 -17.41
N ILE A 88 3.92 -22.68 -17.91
CA ILE A 88 5.23 -22.43 -18.53
C ILE A 88 5.06 -21.64 -19.83
N ARG A 89 4.06 -21.97 -20.67
CA ARG A 89 3.75 -21.23 -21.89
C ARG A 89 3.37 -19.77 -21.59
N LYS A 90 2.58 -19.51 -20.53
CA LYS A 90 2.19 -18.15 -20.09
C LYS A 90 3.32 -17.37 -19.42
N GLN A 91 4.25 -18.03 -18.74
CA GLN A 91 5.42 -17.36 -18.14
C GLN A 91 6.50 -17.05 -19.18
N LEU A 92 6.67 -17.93 -20.18
CA LEU A 92 7.59 -17.70 -21.30
C LEU A 92 7.04 -16.74 -22.36
N SER A 93 5.73 -16.47 -22.38
CA SER A 93 5.10 -15.49 -23.27
C SER A 93 4.92 -14.10 -22.65
N LYS A 94 5.25 -13.91 -21.36
CA LYS A 94 5.29 -12.57 -20.76
C LYS A 94 6.56 -11.86 -21.21
N PRO A 95 6.48 -10.71 -21.91
CA PRO A 95 7.67 -9.92 -22.17
C PRO A 95 8.28 -9.50 -20.83
N PHE A 96 9.56 -9.82 -20.64
CA PHE A 96 10.34 -9.34 -19.51
C PHE A 96 10.24 -7.81 -19.46
N LEU A 97 9.61 -7.29 -18.41
CA LEU A 97 9.65 -5.87 -18.06
C LEU A 97 11.11 -5.52 -17.76
N THR A 98 11.76 -4.88 -18.73
CA THR A 98 13.05 -4.23 -18.55
C THR A 98 12.82 -2.97 -17.70
N PRO A 99 13.55 -2.76 -16.58
CA PRO A 99 13.39 -1.57 -15.74
C PRO A 99 14.07 -0.31 -16.33
N TYR A 100 14.40 -0.30 -17.62
CA TYR A 100 14.98 0.87 -18.30
C TYR A 100 14.35 1.03 -19.68
N ALA A 101 13.18 1.68 -19.73
CA ALA A 101 12.69 2.27 -20.97
C ALA A 101 13.35 3.65 -21.14
N SER A 102 14.11 3.80 -22.22
CA SER A 102 14.89 4.97 -22.56
C SER A 102 14.04 6.24 -22.75
N VAL A 103 14.68 7.38 -22.47
CA VAL A 103 14.28 8.80 -22.62
C VAL A 103 13.61 9.16 -23.97
N THR A 104 13.53 8.25 -24.93
CA THR A 104 12.97 8.45 -26.27
C THR A 104 11.43 8.47 -26.34
N ASN A 105 10.70 7.93 -25.38
CA ASN A 105 9.22 8.04 -25.36
C ASN A 105 8.70 9.40 -24.86
N TRP A 106 9.57 10.21 -24.25
CA TRP A 106 9.25 11.54 -23.71
C TRP A 106 8.84 12.56 -24.79
N ARG A 107 9.47 12.51 -25.98
CA ARG A 107 9.19 13.47 -27.07
C ARG A 107 7.84 13.25 -27.76
N LYS A 108 7.24 12.05 -27.66
CA LYS A 108 5.92 11.77 -28.26
C LYS A 108 4.76 12.21 -27.37
N HIS A 109 4.93 12.24 -26.05
CA HIS A 109 3.91 12.75 -25.12
C HIS A 109 3.87 14.28 -25.05
N GLN A 110 4.98 14.96 -25.34
CA GLN A 110 5.05 16.42 -25.34
C GLN A 110 4.20 17.09 -26.43
N ALA A 111 3.81 16.35 -27.47
CA ALA A 111 3.05 16.88 -28.61
C ALA A 111 1.52 16.79 -28.44
N ALA A 112 1.00 16.13 -27.39
CA ALA A 112 -0.43 15.83 -27.26
C ALA A 112 -1.13 16.48 -26.04
N SER A 113 -0.38 17.14 -25.16
CA SER A 113 -0.92 17.76 -23.94
C SER A 113 -0.61 19.25 -23.91
N TYR A 114 -1.12 19.99 -24.90
CA TYR A 114 -1.30 21.43 -24.79
C TYR A 114 -2.79 21.71 -24.57
N GLU A 115 -3.07 22.67 -23.67
CA GLU A 115 -4.41 23.21 -23.35
C GLU A 115 -5.23 22.49 -22.26
N SER A 116 -4.72 22.50 -21.03
CA SER A 116 -5.42 23.11 -19.87
C SER A 116 -4.64 22.84 -18.56
N SER A 117 -4.29 23.91 -17.84
CA SER A 117 -3.65 23.92 -16.50
C SER A 117 -2.21 23.39 -16.33
N LEU A 118 -1.41 23.35 -17.40
CA LEU A 118 -0.14 22.61 -17.50
C LEU A 118 0.89 22.93 -16.41
N GLN A 119 0.94 22.05 -15.42
CA GLN A 119 2.10 21.79 -14.58
C GLN A 119 3.31 21.49 -15.45
N THR A 120 4.46 22.12 -15.20
CA THR A 120 5.57 22.12 -16.16
C THR A 120 6.55 20.94 -15.94
N PRO A 121 7.32 20.52 -16.96
CA PRO A 121 8.43 19.57 -16.79
C PRO A 121 9.44 20.00 -15.70
N GLU A 122 9.64 21.31 -15.52
CA GLU A 122 10.48 21.87 -14.48
C GLU A 122 9.90 21.60 -13.08
N GLU A 123 8.58 21.77 -12.90
CA GLU A 123 7.91 21.42 -11.64
C GLU A 123 8.05 19.92 -11.33
N PHE A 124 7.87 19.07 -12.34
CA PHE A 124 8.07 17.63 -12.20
C PHE A 124 9.49 17.32 -11.71
N GLN A 125 10.52 17.82 -12.40
CA GLN A 125 11.91 17.61 -12.00
C GLN A 125 12.23 18.20 -10.63
N ALA A 126 11.63 19.34 -10.26
CA ALA A 126 11.79 19.92 -8.93
C ALA A 126 11.25 18.99 -7.85
N THR A 127 10.07 18.40 -8.04
CA THR A 127 9.51 17.44 -7.08
C THR A 127 10.38 16.18 -6.95
N LEU A 128 10.91 15.65 -8.06
CA LEU A 128 11.83 14.50 -8.02
C LEU A 128 13.09 14.81 -7.20
N ARG A 129 13.73 15.96 -7.49
CA ARG A 129 14.93 16.39 -6.74
C ARG A 129 14.65 16.60 -5.26
N GLN A 130 13.46 17.10 -4.90
CA GLN A 130 13.07 17.29 -3.52
C GLN A 130 12.89 15.95 -2.79
N ILE A 131 12.24 14.96 -3.43
CA ILE A 131 12.09 13.61 -2.89
C ILE A 131 13.47 12.97 -2.68
N ASP A 132 14.37 13.06 -3.66
CA ASP A 132 15.72 12.53 -3.55
C ASP A 132 16.50 13.17 -2.40
N ARG A 133 16.46 14.51 -2.26
CA ARG A 133 17.12 15.21 -1.15
C ARG A 133 16.63 14.71 0.21
N MET A 134 15.31 14.59 0.38
CA MET A 134 14.72 14.17 1.66
C MET A 134 15.08 12.72 2.03
N THR A 135 15.11 11.82 1.05
CA THR A 135 15.43 10.40 1.28
C THR A 135 16.92 10.15 1.49
N LEU A 136 17.80 11.04 1.02
CA LEU A 136 19.25 10.92 1.17
C LEU A 136 19.80 11.58 2.44
N GLN A 137 19.11 12.59 2.98
CA GLN A 137 19.59 13.36 4.14
C GLN A 137 19.48 12.61 5.47
N ASP A 138 18.57 11.64 5.59
CA ASP A 138 18.34 10.89 6.82
C ASP A 138 18.30 9.38 6.55
N PRO A 139 19.41 8.64 6.84
CA PRO A 139 19.50 7.21 6.60
C PRO A 139 18.48 6.37 7.40
N ASP A 140 18.08 6.82 8.58
CA ASP A 140 17.10 6.12 9.41
C ASP A 140 15.70 6.30 8.82
N PHE A 141 15.38 7.51 8.38
CA PHE A 141 14.14 7.78 7.65
C PHE A 141 14.06 6.97 6.34
N LYS A 142 15.17 6.85 5.60
CA LYS A 142 15.24 5.99 4.40
C LYS A 142 14.91 4.53 4.70
N LYS A 143 15.45 3.97 5.80
CA LYS A 143 15.11 2.60 6.25
C LYS A 143 13.65 2.49 6.64
N PHE A 144 13.09 3.48 7.31
CA PHE A 144 11.66 3.52 7.63
C PHE A 144 10.78 3.50 6.37
N LEU A 145 11.11 4.31 5.36
CA LEU A 145 10.35 4.39 4.10
C LEU A 145 10.35 3.08 3.32
N PHE A 146 11.34 2.20 3.49
CA PHE A 146 11.35 0.87 2.89
C PHE A 146 10.10 0.05 3.24
N PHE A 147 9.49 0.29 4.40
CA PHE A 147 8.28 -0.39 4.86
C PHE A 147 6.98 0.37 4.56
N ARG A 148 7.07 1.44 3.75
CA ARG A 148 5.96 2.29 3.30
C ARG A 148 5.85 2.25 1.78
N PRO A 149 5.46 1.10 1.17
CA PRO A 149 5.35 0.97 -0.29
C PRO A 149 4.39 1.98 -0.93
N GLU A 150 3.51 2.60 -0.15
CA GLU A 150 2.67 3.74 -0.54
C GLU A 150 3.40 5.02 -0.90
N ALA A 151 4.63 5.20 -0.42
CA ALA A 151 5.49 6.32 -0.78
C ALA A 151 6.17 6.10 -2.14
N SER A 152 5.43 5.57 -3.12
CA SER A 152 5.94 5.26 -4.45
C SER A 152 5.99 6.52 -5.32
N LEU A 153 7.18 6.81 -5.81
CA LEU A 153 7.45 7.86 -6.79
C LEU A 153 6.91 7.47 -8.18
N LEU A 154 6.33 8.44 -8.89
CA LEU A 154 6.08 8.31 -10.34
C LEU A 154 7.23 8.95 -11.12
N SER A 155 7.98 8.12 -11.84
CA SER A 155 9.15 8.53 -12.63
C SER A 155 8.82 9.03 -14.04
N ASP A 156 7.66 8.65 -14.56
CA ASP A 156 7.22 9.02 -15.90
C ASP A 156 6.40 10.32 -15.82
N TYR A 157 6.76 11.31 -16.64
CA TYR A 157 6.09 12.61 -16.64
C TYR A 157 4.64 12.52 -17.16
N SER A 158 3.69 12.92 -16.31
CA SER A 158 2.28 13.17 -16.64
C SER A 158 1.71 14.20 -15.64
N ALA A 159 0.53 14.76 -15.93
CA ALA A 159 -0.14 15.69 -15.00
C ALA A 159 -0.42 15.02 -13.64
N GLU A 160 -0.83 13.76 -13.67
CA GLU A 160 -1.06 12.96 -12.48
C GLU A 160 0.23 12.61 -11.74
N ALA A 161 1.33 12.38 -12.46
CA ALA A 161 2.63 12.15 -11.85
C ALA A 161 3.10 13.39 -11.10
N VAL A 162 2.89 14.59 -11.65
CA VAL A 162 3.20 15.84 -10.95
C VAL A 162 2.31 16.00 -9.72
N LEU A 163 0.99 15.81 -9.83
CA LEU A 163 0.08 15.86 -8.68
C LEU A 163 0.45 14.85 -7.58
N ASN A 164 0.69 13.58 -7.95
CA ASN A 164 1.10 12.55 -7.02
C ASN A 164 2.44 12.87 -6.36
N ASN A 165 3.43 13.36 -7.12
CA ASN A 165 4.75 13.68 -6.58
C ASN A 165 4.71 14.92 -5.68
N LYS A 166 3.87 15.92 -5.97
CA LYS A 166 3.60 17.05 -5.05
C LYS A 166 2.98 16.55 -3.73
N LEU A 167 1.99 15.66 -3.82
CA LEU A 167 1.41 15.00 -2.63
C LEU A 167 2.46 14.17 -1.89
N LEU A 168 3.32 13.45 -2.61
CA LEU A 168 4.37 12.62 -2.04
C LEU A 168 5.41 13.46 -1.30
N VAL A 169 5.89 14.56 -1.89
CA VAL A 169 6.80 15.51 -1.22
C VAL A 169 6.20 15.96 0.11
N SER A 170 4.95 16.44 0.09
CA SER A 170 4.30 16.94 1.29
C SER A 170 4.07 15.83 2.33
N HIS A 171 3.78 14.62 1.86
CA HIS A 171 3.58 13.45 2.70
C HIS A 171 4.87 13.02 3.38
N LEU A 172 5.97 12.98 2.62
CA LEU A 172 7.30 12.68 3.16
C LEU A 172 7.75 13.73 4.16
N GLN A 173 7.43 15.01 3.95
CA GLN A 173 7.81 16.09 4.88
C GLN A 173 7.07 15.91 6.21
N TYR A 174 5.76 15.65 6.11
CA TYR A 174 4.92 15.37 7.27
C TYR A 174 5.38 14.13 8.04
N LEU A 175 5.67 13.04 7.33
CA LEU A 175 6.19 11.81 7.95
C LEU A 175 7.57 12.03 8.58
N HIS A 176 8.48 12.75 7.92
CA HIS A 176 9.81 13.04 8.46
C HIS A 176 9.73 13.87 9.74
N GLN A 177 8.86 14.89 9.76
CA GLN A 177 8.61 15.68 10.97
C GLN A 177 8.13 14.80 12.13
N LYS A 178 7.15 13.92 11.89
CA LYS A 178 6.63 13.00 12.92
C LYS A 178 7.67 11.99 13.38
N PHE A 179 8.41 11.42 12.43
CA PHE A 179 9.49 10.48 12.70
C PHE A 179 10.55 11.11 13.60
N ASN A 180 11.01 12.32 13.24
CA ASN A 180 11.96 13.07 14.05
C ASN A 180 11.38 13.41 15.42
N TRP A 181 10.14 13.87 15.50
CA TRP A 181 9.51 14.14 16.78
C TRP A 181 9.53 12.88 17.68
N MET A 182 9.04 11.75 17.20
CA MET A 182 9.02 10.48 17.96
C MET A 182 10.42 9.97 18.34
N LYS A 183 11.44 10.28 17.53
CA LYS A 183 12.84 9.94 17.80
C LYS A 183 13.41 10.69 19.02
N HIS A 184 12.98 11.93 19.26
CA HIS A 184 13.50 12.77 20.35
C HIS A 184 12.81 12.54 21.70
N TYR A 185 11.71 11.78 21.74
CA TYR A 185 10.94 11.50 22.96
C TYR A 185 10.79 10.00 23.30
N PRO A 186 11.88 9.18 23.27
CA PRO A 186 11.75 7.75 23.46
C PRO A 186 11.33 7.36 24.88
N ASN A 187 11.91 7.97 25.92
CA ASN A 187 11.62 7.59 27.31
C ASN A 187 10.20 8.01 27.72
N GLN A 188 9.82 9.26 27.45
CA GLN A 188 8.46 9.75 27.68
C GLN A 188 7.42 8.91 26.91
N GLY A 189 7.70 8.57 25.65
CA GLY A 189 6.83 7.71 24.86
C GLY A 189 6.73 6.28 25.39
N ARG A 190 7.85 5.68 25.81
CA ARG A 190 7.90 4.32 26.37
C ARG A 190 7.12 4.23 27.69
N ASP A 191 7.28 5.21 28.57
CA ASP A 191 6.60 5.25 29.88
C ASP A 191 5.10 5.52 29.72
N ALA A 192 4.72 6.34 28.74
CA ALA A 192 3.33 6.66 28.44
C ALA A 192 2.57 5.52 27.72
N LEU A 193 3.26 4.63 27.02
CA LEU A 193 2.64 3.54 26.26
C LEU A 193 2.26 2.38 27.19
N HIS A 194 0.98 2.30 27.51
CA HIS A 194 0.46 1.21 28.32
C HIS A 194 -0.03 0.07 27.43
N SER A 195 0.27 -1.18 27.79
CA SER A 195 -0.15 -2.39 27.07
C SER A 195 -0.97 -3.32 27.96
N VAL A 196 -2.11 -3.77 27.44
CA VAL A 196 -2.92 -4.84 28.04
C VAL A 196 -2.69 -6.12 27.26
N ILE A 197 -2.23 -7.17 27.93
CA ILE A 197 -1.96 -8.49 27.33
C ILE A 197 -2.90 -9.51 27.99
N SER A 198 -3.74 -10.19 27.21
CA SER A 198 -4.71 -11.15 27.74
C SER A 198 -5.16 -12.17 26.69
N SER A 199 -6.20 -12.95 27.00
CA SER A 199 -6.93 -13.71 26.00
C SER A 199 -7.67 -12.76 25.04
N TRP A 200 -7.89 -13.20 23.79
CA TRP A 200 -8.55 -12.37 22.77
C TRP A 200 -9.89 -11.80 23.25
N GLY A 201 -10.75 -12.64 23.85
CA GLY A 201 -12.03 -12.19 24.38
C GLY A 201 -11.92 -11.13 25.49
N ASN A 202 -10.89 -11.21 26.33
CA ASN A 202 -10.63 -10.17 27.35
C ASN A 202 -10.12 -8.87 26.72
N VAL A 203 -9.21 -8.96 25.74
CA VAL A 203 -8.71 -7.80 24.98
C VAL A 203 -9.86 -7.05 24.32
N VAL A 204 -10.75 -7.77 23.62
CA VAL A 204 -11.94 -7.19 22.98
C VAL A 204 -12.85 -6.51 23.99
N ARG A 205 -13.19 -7.17 25.11
CA ARG A 205 -14.05 -6.60 26.15
C ARG A 205 -13.48 -5.32 26.76
N GLN A 206 -12.20 -5.32 27.10
CA GLN A 206 -11.53 -4.18 27.71
C GLN A 206 -11.40 -3.01 26.73
N LEU A 207 -11.07 -3.29 25.47
CA LEU A 207 -11.00 -2.25 24.44
C LEU A 207 -12.39 -1.66 24.16
N ALA A 208 -13.43 -2.49 24.02
CA ALA A 208 -14.80 -2.02 23.87
C ALA A 208 -15.24 -1.14 25.06
N GLY A 209 -14.88 -1.53 26.29
CA GLY A 209 -15.16 -0.74 27.49
C GLY A 209 -14.53 0.65 27.47
N ARG A 210 -13.35 0.80 26.86
CA ARG A 210 -12.69 2.10 26.66
C ARG A 210 -13.32 2.93 25.55
N LEU A 211 -13.80 2.27 24.49
CA LEU A 211 -14.36 2.93 23.31
C LEU A 211 -15.87 3.23 23.41
N ARG A 212 -16.57 2.69 24.43
CA ARG A 212 -18.04 2.72 24.50
C ARG A 212 -18.66 4.13 24.46
N GLN A 213 -17.94 5.14 24.95
CA GLN A 213 -18.41 6.54 25.01
C GLN A 213 -18.01 7.36 23.79
N GLU A 214 -17.21 6.80 22.87
CA GLU A 214 -16.74 7.54 21.70
C GLU A 214 -17.87 7.80 20.70
N LYS A 215 -17.80 8.90 19.95
CA LYS A 215 -18.81 9.22 18.91
C LYS A 215 -18.44 8.67 17.54
N LEU A 216 -17.15 8.62 17.26
CA LEU A 216 -16.62 8.19 15.98
C LEU A 216 -15.34 7.37 16.21
N ILE A 217 -15.35 6.12 15.74
CA ILE A 217 -14.21 5.21 15.85
C ILE A 217 -13.72 4.84 14.44
N MET A 218 -12.43 4.93 14.19
CA MET A 218 -11.78 4.58 12.93
C MET A 218 -10.99 3.28 13.11
N LEU A 219 -11.50 2.17 12.58
CA LEU A 219 -10.87 0.84 12.67
C LEU A 219 -10.06 0.58 11.39
N GLY A 220 -8.75 0.45 11.54
CA GLY A 220 -7.80 0.24 10.44
C GLY A 220 -7.22 -1.16 10.40
N GLU A 221 -7.22 -1.80 9.23
CA GLU A 221 -6.56 -3.09 9.03
C GLU A 221 -5.51 -3.11 7.91
N GLY A 222 -4.55 -4.04 8.00
CA GLY A 222 -3.80 -4.48 6.83
C GLY A 222 -4.63 -5.47 6.03
N HIS A 223 -4.83 -5.21 4.73
CA HIS A 223 -5.73 -6.05 3.93
C HIS A 223 -5.32 -7.52 3.84
N TYR A 224 -6.31 -8.38 3.62
CA TYR A 224 -6.18 -9.83 3.41
C TYR A 224 -5.70 -10.62 4.63
N GLN A 225 -6.04 -10.13 5.83
CA GLN A 225 -5.73 -10.76 7.11
C GLN A 225 -7.02 -11.18 7.81
N LEU A 226 -7.49 -12.42 7.57
CA LEU A 226 -8.79 -12.87 8.08
C LEU A 226 -8.89 -12.78 9.60
N GLU A 227 -7.80 -13.07 10.34
CA GLU A 227 -7.79 -12.93 11.81
C GLU A 227 -8.10 -11.50 12.23
N VAL A 228 -7.55 -10.52 11.50
CA VAL A 228 -7.79 -9.10 11.76
C VAL A 228 -9.23 -8.73 11.42
N GLN A 229 -9.77 -9.22 10.31
CA GLN A 229 -11.17 -8.99 9.95
C GLN A 229 -12.12 -9.52 11.04
N GLN A 230 -11.88 -10.76 11.50
CA GLN A 230 -12.65 -11.37 12.59
C GLN A 230 -12.52 -10.54 13.87
N ALA A 231 -11.31 -10.10 14.19
CA ALA A 231 -11.03 -9.27 15.35
C ALA A 231 -11.77 -7.92 15.32
N VAL A 232 -11.80 -7.24 14.18
CA VAL A 232 -12.57 -6.02 13.96
C VAL A 232 -14.06 -6.29 14.21
N GLY A 233 -14.60 -7.35 13.60
CA GLY A 233 -15.98 -7.74 13.81
C GLY A 233 -16.29 -8.01 15.29
N ASP A 234 -15.38 -8.65 16.02
CA ASP A 234 -15.59 -9.03 17.42
C ASP A 234 -15.67 -7.77 18.29
N LEU A 235 -14.82 -6.79 18.02
CA LEU A 235 -14.85 -5.48 18.67
C LEU A 235 -16.18 -4.75 18.42
N ILE A 236 -16.66 -4.70 17.18
CA ILE A 236 -17.92 -4.01 16.84
C ILE A 236 -19.11 -4.67 17.54
N LEU A 237 -19.16 -6.01 17.56
CA LEU A 237 -20.24 -6.73 18.25
C LEU A 237 -20.18 -6.56 19.76
N GLU A 238 -18.99 -6.54 20.34
CA GLU A 238 -18.84 -6.26 21.77
C GLU A 238 -19.23 -4.82 22.10
N LEU A 239 -18.90 -3.84 21.24
CA LEU A 239 -19.39 -2.45 21.37
C LEU A 239 -20.92 -2.39 21.33
N LYS A 240 -21.57 -3.11 20.41
CA LYS A 240 -23.02 -3.21 20.36
C LYS A 240 -23.59 -3.80 21.65
N LYS A 241 -22.99 -4.90 22.14
CA LYS A 241 -23.41 -5.56 23.38
C LYS A 241 -23.31 -4.62 24.60
N GLN A 242 -22.25 -3.81 24.66
CA GLN A 242 -22.03 -2.86 25.76
C GLN A 242 -22.81 -1.55 25.61
N ASN A 243 -23.46 -1.31 24.46
CA ASN A 243 -24.28 -0.14 24.19
C ASN A 243 -25.66 -0.56 23.63
N PRO A 244 -26.51 -1.27 24.39
CA PRO A 244 -27.74 -1.88 23.88
C PRO A 244 -28.77 -0.86 23.36
N ASN A 245 -28.71 0.38 23.85
CA ASN A 245 -29.64 1.46 23.49
C ASN A 245 -29.10 2.39 22.40
N ARG A 246 -27.86 2.18 21.97
CA ARG A 246 -27.17 3.07 21.04
C ARG A 246 -27.19 2.46 19.65
N ARG A 247 -27.64 3.21 18.65
CA ARG A 247 -27.52 2.78 17.26
C ARG A 247 -26.04 2.68 16.89
N ILE A 248 -25.64 1.54 16.35
CA ILE A 248 -24.27 1.28 15.88
C ILE A 248 -24.27 1.30 14.36
N VAL A 249 -23.49 2.22 13.80
CA VAL A 249 -23.44 2.50 12.36
C VAL A 249 -22.01 2.31 11.88
N VAL A 250 -21.82 1.44 10.89
CA VAL A 250 -20.52 1.11 10.31
C VAL A 250 -20.46 1.62 8.87
N PHE A 251 -19.53 2.51 8.57
CA PHE A 251 -19.15 2.88 7.22
C PHE A 251 -17.98 2.01 6.77
N SER A 252 -18.10 1.31 5.64
CA SER A 252 -17.12 0.29 5.24
C SER A 252 -16.53 0.54 3.86
N GLU A 253 -15.19 0.58 3.78
CA GLU A 253 -14.42 0.48 2.51
C GLU A 253 -14.77 -0.79 1.75
N PHE A 254 -15.13 -1.86 2.45
CA PHE A 254 -15.32 -3.18 1.84
C PHE A 254 -16.72 -3.38 1.26
N ALA A 255 -17.51 -2.31 1.20
CA ALA A 255 -18.80 -2.27 0.54
C ALA A 255 -18.82 -1.13 -0.48
N HIS A 256 -19.18 -1.48 -1.71
CA HIS A 256 -19.26 -0.55 -2.83
C HIS A 256 -20.55 0.27 -2.79
N LEU A 257 -20.41 1.57 -3.08
CA LEU A 257 -21.51 2.45 -3.41
C LEU A 257 -22.20 1.95 -4.67
N PRO A 258 -23.53 2.17 -4.81
CA PRO A 258 -24.22 1.95 -6.07
C PRO A 258 -23.58 2.78 -7.19
N VAL A 259 -23.50 2.20 -8.38
CA VAL A 259 -22.99 2.92 -9.56
C VAL A 259 -24.04 3.92 -10.02
N ALA A 260 -23.69 5.20 -10.01
CA ALA A 260 -24.56 6.29 -10.45
C ALA A 260 -24.73 6.32 -11.99
N GLY A 261 -25.58 5.43 -12.52
CA GLY A 261 -26.08 5.46 -13.91
C GLY A 261 -25.01 5.56 -15.03
N PRO A 262 -25.43 5.80 -16.29
CA PRO A 262 -24.53 5.88 -17.46
C PRO A 262 -23.68 7.17 -17.52
N GLN A 263 -23.64 7.98 -16.46
CA GLN A 263 -23.02 9.32 -16.47
C GLN A 263 -21.48 9.31 -16.50
N VAL A 264 -20.82 8.15 -16.57
CA VAL A 264 -19.35 8.00 -16.49
C VAL A 264 -18.65 8.29 -17.83
N VAL A 265 -19.39 8.34 -18.95
CA VAL A 265 -18.80 8.54 -20.28
C VAL A 265 -18.12 9.92 -20.36
N ASN A 266 -16.84 9.93 -20.74
CA ASN A 266 -15.97 11.11 -20.85
C ASN A 266 -15.62 11.84 -19.54
N GLN A 267 -15.70 11.18 -18.38
CA GLN A 267 -15.26 11.77 -17.12
C GLN A 267 -13.78 11.48 -16.80
N THR A 268 -13.15 12.42 -16.10
CA THR A 268 -11.83 12.24 -15.48
C THR A 268 -12.02 12.10 -13.97
N ALA A 269 -11.03 11.57 -13.25
CA ALA A 269 -11.10 11.47 -11.78
C ALA A 269 -11.35 12.84 -11.11
N GLU A 270 -10.84 13.93 -11.72
CA GLU A 270 -11.03 15.30 -11.23
C GLU A 270 -12.48 15.79 -11.43
N THR A 271 -13.06 15.55 -12.60
CA THR A 271 -14.44 16.01 -12.91
C THR A 271 -15.50 15.13 -12.25
N TYR A 272 -15.18 13.88 -11.96
CA TYR A 272 -16.08 12.90 -11.30
C TYR A 272 -16.38 13.25 -9.85
N TYR A 273 -15.40 13.75 -9.10
CA TYR A 273 -15.50 13.99 -7.65
C TYR A 273 -16.72 14.84 -7.24
N ARG A 274 -17.18 15.79 -8.07
CA ARG A 274 -18.26 16.71 -7.72
C ARG A 274 -19.67 16.09 -7.81
N ARG A 275 -19.81 14.87 -8.33
CA ARG A 275 -21.12 14.33 -8.77
C ARG A 275 -21.60 13.09 -8.01
N VAL A 276 -20.86 12.60 -7.01
CA VAL A 276 -21.38 11.53 -6.15
C VAL A 276 -22.58 12.07 -5.39
N ASP A 277 -23.75 11.51 -5.67
CA ASP A 277 -24.99 11.79 -4.94
C ASP A 277 -24.91 11.13 -3.56
N GLU A 278 -24.66 11.93 -2.52
CA GLU A 278 -24.48 11.44 -1.15
C GLU A 278 -25.75 10.77 -0.59
N SER A 279 -26.92 11.02 -1.20
CA SER A 279 -28.18 10.42 -0.80
C SER A 279 -28.26 8.91 -1.11
N THR A 280 -27.42 8.41 -2.02
CA THR A 280 -27.49 7.07 -2.61
C THR A 280 -26.64 6.00 -1.94
N SER A 281 -26.19 6.18 -0.70
CA SER A 281 -25.58 5.09 0.09
C SER A 281 -26.66 4.32 0.86
N PRO A 282 -27.29 3.27 0.31
CA PRO A 282 -28.26 2.46 1.03
C PRO A 282 -27.54 1.64 2.09
N GLN A 283 -28.26 1.35 3.18
CA GLN A 283 -27.80 0.35 4.13
C GLN A 283 -27.66 -1.01 3.41
N LEU A 284 -26.57 -1.71 3.70
CA LEU A 284 -26.26 -3.01 3.14
C LEU A 284 -27.28 -4.06 3.62
N SER A 285 -27.90 -4.78 2.69
CA SER A 285 -28.76 -5.92 3.00
C SER A 285 -27.97 -7.19 3.31
N VAL A 286 -28.63 -8.23 3.85
CA VAL A 286 -28.01 -9.55 4.09
C VAL A 286 -27.50 -10.16 2.78
N GLU A 287 -28.28 -10.07 1.71
CA GLU A 287 -27.97 -10.58 0.38
C GLU A 287 -26.75 -9.84 -0.20
N GLN A 288 -26.74 -8.50 -0.09
CA GLN A 288 -25.62 -7.69 -0.55
C GLN A 288 -24.34 -7.97 0.24
N ALA A 289 -24.44 -8.24 1.55
CA ALA A 289 -23.31 -8.63 2.38
C ALA A 289 -22.77 -10.01 1.98
N GLN A 290 -23.64 -10.98 1.67
CA GLN A 290 -23.25 -12.32 1.20
C GLN A 290 -22.50 -12.30 -0.14
N GLN A 291 -22.82 -11.34 -1.01
CA GLN A 291 -22.18 -11.21 -2.33
C GLN A 291 -20.79 -10.58 -2.29
N LYS A 292 -20.34 -10.05 -1.14
CA LYS A 292 -19.01 -9.45 -1.03
C LYS A 292 -17.91 -10.50 -1.15
N ARG A 293 -16.82 -10.15 -1.84
CA ARG A 293 -15.62 -11.00 -1.95
C ARG A 293 -14.69 -10.82 -0.76
N TYR A 294 -14.54 -9.58 -0.31
CA TYR A 294 -13.68 -9.19 0.80
C TYR A 294 -14.51 -8.89 2.06
N ALA A 295 -14.01 -9.26 3.24
CA ALA A 295 -14.68 -9.06 4.54
C ALA A 295 -16.12 -9.60 4.64
N ARG A 296 -16.54 -10.49 3.72
CA ARG A 296 -17.90 -11.04 3.61
C ARG A 296 -18.44 -11.53 4.95
N ASP A 297 -17.69 -12.40 5.60
CA ASP A 297 -18.14 -13.09 6.81
C ASP A 297 -18.34 -12.09 7.98
N VAL A 298 -17.51 -11.05 8.04
CA VAL A 298 -17.65 -9.98 9.03
C VAL A 298 -18.86 -9.11 8.73
N LEU A 299 -18.99 -8.61 7.49
CA LEU A 299 -20.12 -7.75 7.10
C LEU A 299 -21.47 -8.46 7.28
N LEU A 300 -21.55 -9.73 6.88
CA LEU A 300 -22.75 -10.55 7.08
C LEU A 300 -23.09 -10.72 8.56
N ARG A 301 -22.08 -10.95 9.41
CA ARG A 301 -22.27 -11.08 10.86
C ARG A 301 -22.76 -9.78 11.49
N LEU A 302 -22.25 -8.63 11.05
CA LEU A 302 -22.68 -7.31 11.51
C LEU A 302 -24.13 -7.02 11.13
N VAL A 303 -24.49 -7.20 9.84
CA VAL A 303 -25.87 -6.97 9.37
C VAL A 303 -26.86 -7.88 10.10
N ARG A 304 -26.54 -9.17 10.27
CA ARG A 304 -27.37 -10.12 11.04
C ARG A 304 -27.52 -9.75 12.50
N ALA A 305 -26.50 -9.13 13.08
CA ALA A 305 -26.56 -8.57 14.43
C ALA A 305 -27.24 -7.19 14.48
N GLN A 306 -27.96 -6.78 13.44
CA GLN A 306 -28.64 -5.48 13.34
C GLN A 306 -27.69 -4.29 13.53
N VAL A 307 -26.43 -4.42 13.09
CA VAL A 307 -25.54 -3.27 12.90
C VAL A 307 -25.81 -2.71 11.52
N GLU A 308 -26.00 -1.40 11.41
CA GLU A 308 -26.20 -0.76 10.12
C GLU A 308 -24.86 -0.61 9.41
N VAL A 309 -24.77 -1.10 8.18
CA VAL A 309 -23.55 -1.02 7.39
C VAL A 309 -23.82 -0.18 6.16
N TYR A 310 -23.07 0.90 5.99
CA TYR A 310 -23.14 1.77 4.82
C TYR A 310 -21.89 1.64 3.95
N PRO A 311 -22.03 1.48 2.63
CA PRO A 311 -20.90 1.45 1.71
C PRO A 311 -20.19 2.79 1.61
N LEU A 312 -18.87 2.73 1.44
CA LEU A 312 -18.02 3.88 1.15
C LEU A 312 -17.36 3.80 -0.23
N GLU A 313 -17.10 2.60 -0.75
CA GLU A 313 -16.19 2.47 -1.89
C GLU A 313 -16.83 2.87 -3.22
N ASP A 314 -16.20 3.83 -3.89
CA ASP A 314 -16.61 4.25 -5.21
C ASP A 314 -15.77 3.53 -6.27
N VAL A 315 -16.33 2.44 -6.81
CA VAL A 315 -15.66 1.63 -7.83
C VAL A 315 -15.41 2.40 -9.12
N VAL A 316 -16.25 3.38 -9.45
CA VAL A 316 -16.09 4.20 -10.65
C VAL A 316 -14.90 5.12 -10.49
N LEU A 317 -14.78 5.81 -9.34
CA LEU A 317 -13.60 6.61 -9.04
C LEU A 317 -12.33 5.76 -9.09
N ILE A 318 -12.35 4.57 -8.48
CA ILE A 318 -11.19 3.66 -8.51
C ILE A 318 -10.80 3.33 -9.95
N ASP A 319 -11.77 2.97 -10.80
CA ASP A 319 -11.49 2.59 -12.18
C ASP A 319 -10.95 3.76 -13.00
N LEU A 320 -11.47 4.98 -12.80
CA LEU A 320 -10.93 6.20 -13.39
C LEU A 320 -9.48 6.47 -12.94
N LEU A 321 -9.19 6.32 -11.65
CA LEU A 321 -7.84 6.50 -11.11
C LEU A 321 -6.86 5.42 -11.61
N LYS A 322 -7.32 4.18 -11.76
CA LYS A 322 -6.52 3.08 -12.33
C LYS A 322 -6.24 3.29 -13.81
N ALA A 323 -7.22 3.75 -14.58
CA ALA A 323 -7.07 4.05 -16.00
C ALA A 323 -6.04 5.17 -16.22
N ALA A 324 -6.04 6.21 -15.39
CA ALA A 324 -5.09 7.31 -15.46
C ALA A 324 -3.65 6.90 -15.09
N ASN A 325 -3.47 6.08 -14.03
CA ASN A 325 -2.16 5.95 -13.35
C ASN A 325 -1.61 4.53 -13.15
N ARG A 326 -2.22 3.50 -13.76
CA ARG A 326 -1.79 2.08 -13.66
C ARG A 326 -1.44 1.65 -12.23
N GLN A 327 -2.33 1.90 -11.26
CA GLN A 327 -2.20 1.55 -9.83
C GLN A 327 -1.04 2.21 -9.04
N LYS A 328 -0.11 2.94 -9.67
CA LYS A 328 1.12 3.41 -8.99
C LYS A 328 0.92 4.67 -8.12
N ALA A 329 -0.10 5.49 -8.40
CA ALA A 329 -0.38 6.73 -7.66
C ALA A 329 -1.19 6.48 -6.37
N MET A 330 -0.63 5.73 -5.39
CA MET A 330 -1.40 5.31 -4.21
C MET A 330 -1.83 6.47 -3.30
N LEU A 331 -0.98 7.50 -3.13
CA LEU A 331 -1.32 8.66 -2.29
C LEU A 331 -2.48 9.47 -2.88
N LEU A 332 -2.44 9.71 -4.20
CA LEU A 332 -3.54 10.36 -4.90
C LEU A 332 -4.84 9.55 -4.78
N GLN A 333 -4.76 8.22 -4.95
CA GLN A 333 -5.93 7.35 -4.80
C GLN A 333 -6.56 7.43 -3.41
N VAL A 334 -5.75 7.33 -2.35
CA VAL A 334 -6.23 7.41 -0.97
C VAL A 334 -6.83 8.78 -0.67
N ALA A 335 -6.15 9.87 -1.06
CA ALA A 335 -6.62 11.23 -0.82
C ALA A 335 -7.96 11.51 -1.52
N SER A 336 -8.11 11.09 -2.79
CA SER A 336 -9.35 11.24 -3.54
C SER A 336 -10.49 10.42 -2.94
N ARG A 337 -10.23 9.17 -2.52
CA ARG A 337 -11.22 8.31 -1.86
C ARG A 337 -11.68 8.89 -0.52
N ASN A 338 -10.75 9.33 0.34
CA ASN A 338 -11.08 9.94 1.64
C ASN A 338 -12.01 11.16 1.51
N LYS A 339 -11.83 11.98 0.46
CA LYS A 339 -12.70 13.13 0.22
C LYS A 339 -14.15 12.71 -0.10
N ILE A 340 -14.34 11.67 -0.93
CA ILE A 340 -15.68 11.15 -1.24
C ILE A 340 -16.31 10.51 0.01
N TRP A 341 -15.53 9.69 0.72
CA TRP A 341 -16.00 9.03 1.93
C TRP A 341 -16.43 10.03 2.99
N ALA A 342 -15.66 11.10 3.19
CA ALA A 342 -16.00 12.16 4.13
C ALA A 342 -17.38 12.77 3.81
N ARG A 343 -17.66 13.11 2.55
CA ARG A 343 -18.97 13.65 2.14
C ARG A 343 -20.13 12.69 2.40
N VAL A 344 -19.96 11.42 2.00
CA VAL A 344 -20.99 10.38 2.21
C VAL A 344 -21.27 10.20 3.71
N MET A 345 -20.21 10.13 4.52
CA MET A 345 -20.29 10.00 5.96
C MET A 345 -20.94 11.21 6.61
N GLU A 346 -20.50 12.44 6.30
CA GLU A 346 -21.07 13.68 6.85
C GLU A 346 -22.58 13.75 6.61
N TYR A 347 -23.00 13.46 5.37
CA TYR A 347 -24.41 13.44 5.01
C TYR A 347 -25.19 12.39 5.81
N LYS A 348 -24.72 11.14 5.86
CA LYS A 348 -25.41 10.06 6.57
C LYS A 348 -25.38 10.21 8.09
N MET A 349 -24.28 10.67 8.66
CA MET A 349 -24.17 11.00 10.09
C MET A 349 -25.17 12.11 10.46
N ALA A 350 -25.28 13.16 9.64
CA ALA A 350 -26.24 14.23 9.87
C ALA A 350 -27.69 13.74 9.77
N GLN A 351 -28.01 12.86 8.80
CA GLN A 351 -29.33 12.23 8.70
C GLN A 351 -29.67 11.40 9.93
N ILE A 352 -28.74 10.54 10.37
CA ILE A 352 -28.94 9.63 11.50
C ILE A 352 -29.09 10.41 12.80
N ARG A 353 -28.31 11.47 13.00
CA ARG A 353 -28.40 12.32 14.21
C ARG A 353 -29.72 13.04 14.39
N LYS A 354 -30.52 13.20 13.33
CA LYS A 354 -31.88 13.75 13.46
C LYS A 354 -32.79 12.82 14.24
N THR A 355 -32.56 11.51 14.22
CA THR A 355 -33.38 10.50 14.91
C THR A 355 -32.67 9.83 16.07
N ASP A 356 -31.34 9.76 16.05
CA ASP A 356 -30.51 9.27 17.14
C ASP A 356 -29.24 10.14 17.29
N PRO A 357 -29.30 11.21 18.11
CA PRO A 357 -28.17 12.10 18.35
C PRO A 357 -26.95 11.42 18.99
N ASP A 358 -27.17 10.29 19.68
CA ASP A 358 -26.11 9.58 20.39
C ASP A 358 -25.50 8.44 19.56
N ALA A 359 -25.97 8.15 18.34
CA ALA A 359 -25.47 7.06 17.52
C ALA A 359 -23.92 6.93 17.50
N LEU A 360 -23.41 5.71 17.64
CA LEU A 360 -21.99 5.39 17.48
C LEU A 360 -21.67 5.18 16.01
N PHE A 361 -20.79 6.01 15.47
CA PHE A 361 -20.28 5.85 14.13
C PHE A 361 -18.93 5.13 14.15
N ILE A 362 -18.76 4.16 13.26
CA ILE A 362 -17.55 3.36 13.11
C ILE A 362 -17.15 3.37 11.65
N VAL A 363 -15.90 3.65 11.33
CA VAL A 363 -15.33 3.38 10.01
C VAL A 363 -14.54 2.09 10.05
N TYR A 364 -14.75 1.22 9.08
CA TYR A 364 -13.96 0.02 8.86
C TYR A 364 -13.27 0.10 7.50
N ALA A 365 -11.95 0.32 7.53
CA ALA A 365 -11.15 0.54 6.34
C ALA A 365 -9.71 0.02 6.52
N GLY A 366 -8.94 0.06 5.46
CA GLY A 366 -7.51 -0.18 5.48
C GLY A 366 -6.79 0.89 6.29
N LEU A 367 -5.68 0.49 6.93
CA LEU A 367 -4.79 1.40 7.68
C LEU A 367 -4.40 2.64 6.88
N GLY A 368 -4.35 2.50 5.55
CA GLY A 368 -4.02 3.61 4.68
C GLY A 368 -4.98 4.80 4.70
N HIS A 369 -6.21 4.60 5.18
CA HIS A 369 -7.22 5.64 5.27
C HIS A 369 -7.31 6.26 6.67
N VAL A 370 -7.08 5.46 7.71
CA VAL A 370 -7.37 5.84 9.10
C VAL A 370 -6.14 6.25 9.91
N ASN A 371 -4.93 5.81 9.52
CA ASN A 371 -3.70 6.09 10.25
C ASN A 371 -3.40 7.60 10.25
N ARG A 372 -3.29 8.21 11.43
CA ARG A 372 -3.09 9.67 11.60
C ARG A 372 -1.68 10.16 11.24
N GLN A 373 -0.71 9.28 11.04
CA GLN A 373 0.60 9.66 10.49
C GLN A 373 0.52 10.04 9.02
N ARG A 374 -0.53 9.62 8.31
CA ARG A 374 -0.69 9.96 6.91
C ARG A 374 -1.04 11.43 6.73
N GLN A 375 -0.70 11.93 5.55
CA GLN A 375 -1.16 13.23 5.13
C GLN A 375 -2.58 13.07 4.58
N TYR A 376 -3.52 13.87 5.06
CA TYR A 376 -4.96 13.76 4.77
C TYR A 376 -5.61 12.44 5.23
N PRO A 377 -5.44 12.04 6.51
CA PRO A 377 -6.13 10.89 7.05
C PRO A 377 -7.63 11.20 7.12
N LEU A 378 -8.48 10.18 7.01
CA LEU A 378 -9.94 10.38 7.07
C LEU A 378 -10.36 11.08 8.38
N ALA A 379 -9.69 10.76 9.48
CA ALA A 379 -9.89 11.39 10.79
C ALA A 379 -9.77 12.93 10.76
N ALA A 380 -8.98 13.51 9.84
CA ALA A 380 -8.81 14.97 9.77
C ALA A 380 -10.08 15.69 9.27
N PHE A 381 -10.91 15.05 8.44
CA PHE A 381 -12.19 15.61 7.99
C PHE A 381 -13.20 15.73 9.13
N PHE A 382 -13.06 14.89 10.15
CA PHE A 382 -13.95 14.81 11.29
C PHE A 382 -13.30 15.34 12.57
N ALA A 383 -12.34 16.26 12.49
CA ALA A 383 -11.65 16.80 13.68
C ALA A 383 -12.61 17.27 14.81
N PRO A 384 -13.75 17.94 14.52
CA PRO A 384 -14.73 18.30 15.56
C PRO A 384 -15.34 17.12 16.31
N GLU A 385 -15.41 15.94 15.69
CA GLU A 385 -15.92 14.69 16.28
C GLU A 385 -14.91 14.01 17.20
N LYS A 386 -13.64 14.48 17.20
CA LYS A 386 -12.53 13.87 17.95
C LYS A 386 -12.42 12.34 17.72
N PRO A 387 -12.36 11.88 16.45
CA PRO A 387 -12.46 10.46 16.10
C PRO A 387 -11.34 9.65 16.71
N VAL A 388 -11.61 8.52 17.36
CA VAL A 388 -10.58 7.62 17.90
C VAL A 388 -10.09 6.65 16.83
N THR A 389 -8.77 6.53 16.62
CA THR A 389 -8.16 5.60 15.67
C THR A 389 -7.66 4.34 16.36
N VAL A 390 -8.14 3.19 15.91
CA VAL A 390 -7.70 1.85 16.33
C VAL A 390 -7.01 1.16 15.15
N GLU A 391 -5.73 0.87 15.30
CA GLU A 391 -4.96 0.11 14.31
C GLU A 391 -4.90 -1.36 14.70
N PHE A 392 -5.34 -2.25 13.81
CA PHE A 392 -5.14 -3.68 13.94
C PHE A 392 -3.91 -4.10 13.16
N GLN A 393 -2.97 -4.71 13.86
CA GLN A 393 -1.79 -5.31 13.26
C GLN A 393 -1.80 -6.81 13.53
N PHE A 394 -1.62 -7.57 12.46
CA PHE A 394 -1.32 -8.98 12.60
C PHE A 394 0.12 -9.15 13.08
N ASP A 395 0.29 -10.01 14.08
CA ASP A 395 1.50 -10.15 14.85
C ASP A 395 2.84 -10.16 14.04
N PRO A 396 3.01 -10.98 12.98
CA PRO A 396 4.23 -10.96 12.15
C PRO A 396 4.56 -9.61 11.50
N PHE A 397 3.60 -8.68 11.44
CA PHE A 397 3.77 -7.36 10.86
C PHE A 397 3.90 -6.25 11.92
N VAL A 398 3.81 -6.58 13.22
CA VAL A 398 3.95 -5.57 14.28
C VAL A 398 5.32 -4.89 14.24
N LYS A 399 6.36 -5.63 13.82
CA LYS A 399 7.72 -5.09 13.63
C LYS A 399 7.85 -4.08 12.48
N LYS A 400 6.81 -3.92 11.66
CA LYS A 400 6.74 -2.87 10.62
C LYS A 400 6.18 -1.55 11.16
N ASN A 401 5.83 -1.48 12.45
CA ASN A 401 5.38 -0.26 13.09
C ASN A 401 6.54 0.73 13.26
N ILE A 402 6.28 2.04 13.10
CA ILE A 402 7.27 3.10 13.28
C ILE A 402 7.94 3.08 14.66
N LEU A 403 7.17 2.76 15.70
CA LEU A 403 7.66 2.69 17.07
C LEU A 403 8.69 1.57 17.25
N HIS A 404 8.53 0.45 16.54
CA HIS A 404 9.52 -0.62 16.55
C HIS A 404 10.85 -0.15 15.94
N PHE A 405 10.81 0.63 14.86
CA PHE A 405 12.01 1.20 14.25
C PHE A 405 12.73 2.21 15.15
N LEU A 406 11.95 3.05 15.85
CA LEU A 406 12.50 4.13 16.65
C LEU A 406 12.98 3.66 18.03
N TRP A 407 12.24 2.74 18.64
CA TRP A 407 12.44 2.36 20.05
C TRP A 407 12.93 0.93 20.21
N GLY A 408 13.04 0.15 19.13
CA GLY A 408 13.57 -1.21 19.17
C GLY A 408 12.63 -2.23 19.81
N GLU A 409 13.13 -3.46 19.97
CA GLU A 409 12.38 -4.61 20.46
C GLU A 409 12.10 -4.58 21.97
N GLU A 410 12.78 -3.70 22.71
CA GLU A 410 12.69 -3.58 24.17
C GLU A 410 11.31 -3.09 24.65
N VAL A 411 10.52 -2.46 23.78
CA VAL A 411 9.17 -2.03 24.12
C VAL A 411 8.30 -3.28 24.34
N PRO A 412 7.58 -3.40 25.47
CA PRO A 412 6.81 -4.61 25.81
C PRO A 412 5.83 -5.07 24.72
N LEU A 413 5.29 -4.13 23.95
CA LEU A 413 4.46 -4.37 22.78
C LEU A 413 5.14 -5.25 21.70
N PHE A 414 6.45 -5.09 21.49
CA PHE A 414 7.20 -5.80 20.44
C PHE A 414 7.93 -7.04 20.94
N ALA A 415 8.21 -7.10 22.25
CA ALA A 415 8.94 -8.22 22.86
C ALA A 415 8.12 -9.52 22.96
N ARG A 416 6.77 -9.47 22.92
CA ARG A 416 5.91 -10.64 23.22
C ARG A 416 4.78 -10.90 22.19
N PRO A 417 5.12 -11.16 20.92
CA PRO A 417 4.18 -11.30 19.81
C PRO A 417 3.09 -12.42 19.91
N LEU A 418 3.23 -13.39 20.82
CA LEU A 418 2.40 -14.60 20.81
C LEU A 418 1.03 -14.50 21.51
N ARG A 419 0.68 -13.35 22.10
CA ARG A 419 -0.59 -13.16 22.81
C ARG A 419 -1.34 -11.94 22.26
N ALA A 420 -2.66 -12.02 22.33
CA ALA A 420 -3.49 -10.86 22.01
C ALA A 420 -3.17 -9.71 22.97
N SER A 421 -3.03 -8.52 22.40
CA SER A 421 -2.81 -7.32 23.19
C SER A 421 -3.41 -6.09 22.51
N PHE A 422 -3.61 -5.05 23.31
CA PHE A 422 -3.76 -3.70 22.78
C PHE A 422 -2.91 -2.73 23.60
N SER A 423 -2.41 -1.69 22.94
CA SER A 423 -1.65 -0.61 23.58
C SER A 423 -2.30 0.74 23.33
N TYR A 424 -2.16 1.65 24.28
CA TYR A 424 -2.71 3.00 24.23
C TYR A 424 -1.84 3.98 25.02
N TRP A 425 -1.96 5.25 24.71
CA TRP A 425 -1.18 6.32 25.35
C TRP A 425 -1.84 6.80 26.63
N THR A 426 -1.03 7.10 27.64
CA THR A 426 -1.43 7.65 28.95
C THR A 426 -0.61 8.90 29.28
N GLY A 427 -1.04 9.66 30.29
CA GLY A 427 -0.39 10.92 30.68
C GLY A 427 -0.87 12.14 29.89
N GLU A 428 -0.30 13.31 30.24
CA GLU A 428 -0.71 14.62 29.70
C GLU A 428 -0.46 14.74 28.19
N ASP A 429 0.60 14.09 27.68
CA ASP A 429 0.97 14.12 26.27
C ASP A 429 0.31 13.04 25.39
N ALA A 430 -0.63 12.25 25.94
CA ALA A 430 -1.22 11.09 25.24
C ALA A 430 -1.78 11.45 23.85
N SER A 431 -2.47 12.60 23.73
CA SER A 431 -3.02 13.07 22.45
C SER A 431 -1.93 13.47 21.45
N LEU A 432 -0.81 14.04 21.91
CA LEU A 432 0.31 14.39 21.05
C LEU A 432 1.04 13.12 20.58
N LEU A 433 1.25 12.15 21.47
CA LEU A 433 1.83 10.85 21.16
C LEU A 433 0.95 10.08 20.15
N ALA A 434 -0.37 10.05 20.35
CA ALA A 434 -1.31 9.42 19.42
C ALA A 434 -1.28 10.05 18.02
N ARG A 435 -1.22 11.38 17.95
CA ARG A 435 -1.12 12.10 16.68
C ARG A 435 0.18 11.79 15.94
N ASN A 436 1.30 11.67 16.64
CA ASN A 436 2.59 11.42 16.01
C ASN A 436 2.83 9.93 15.69
N SER A 437 2.32 9.01 16.50
CA SER A 437 2.44 7.56 16.30
C SER A 437 1.41 7.00 15.30
N GLY A 438 0.28 7.68 15.10
CA GLY A 438 -0.73 7.31 14.11
C GLY A 438 -2.02 6.74 14.68
N PHE A 439 -2.02 6.35 15.95
CA PHE A 439 -3.09 5.59 16.58
C PHE A 439 -3.35 6.08 18.00
N ASP A 440 -4.60 5.98 18.44
CA ASP A 440 -4.95 6.06 19.87
C ASP A 440 -4.83 4.68 20.51
N TYR A 441 -5.21 3.63 19.76
CA TYR A 441 -5.09 2.23 20.15
C TYR A 441 -4.40 1.41 19.06
N LEU A 442 -3.45 0.56 19.46
CA LEU A 442 -2.80 -0.43 18.59
C LEU A 442 -3.09 -1.83 19.10
N VAL A 443 -3.85 -2.60 18.33
CA VAL A 443 -4.26 -3.96 18.64
C VAL A 443 -3.36 -4.94 17.89
N VAL A 444 -2.74 -5.87 18.62
CA VAL A 444 -1.96 -6.96 18.03
C VAL A 444 -2.79 -8.23 18.06
N VAL A 445 -3.10 -8.73 16.88
CA VAL A 445 -3.85 -9.98 16.69
C VAL A 445 -2.84 -11.12 16.52
N PRO A 446 -2.83 -12.11 17.44
CA PRO A 446 -1.81 -13.14 17.45
C PRO A 446 -1.96 -14.08 16.26
N HIS A 447 -0.83 -14.61 15.80
CA HIS A 447 -0.79 -15.53 14.67
C HIS A 447 -1.39 -16.90 15.03
N SER A 448 -2.58 -17.23 14.50
CA SER A 448 -3.18 -18.56 14.68
C SER A 448 -2.72 -19.57 13.60
N LEU A 449 -2.67 -20.86 13.95
CA LEU A 449 -2.37 -21.96 13.00
C LEU A 449 -3.39 -22.03 11.86
N LYS A 450 -4.66 -21.70 12.15
CA LYS A 450 -5.77 -21.60 11.19
C LYS A 450 -5.49 -20.54 10.12
N GLY A 451 -4.97 -19.38 10.53
CA GLY A 451 -4.55 -18.33 9.60
C GLY A 451 -3.41 -18.70 8.67
N LYS A 452 -2.48 -19.52 9.15
CA LYS A 452 -1.39 -20.06 8.33
C LYS A 452 -1.92 -20.93 7.19
N LEU A 453 -2.88 -21.81 7.49
CA LEU A 453 -3.47 -22.72 6.51
C LEU A 453 -4.35 -21.94 5.52
N GLN A 454 -5.13 -20.98 6.00
CA GLN A 454 -6.02 -20.19 5.15
C GLN A 454 -5.26 -19.23 4.23
N ARG A 455 -4.15 -18.62 4.67
CA ARG A 455 -3.26 -17.84 3.79
C ARG A 455 -2.63 -18.69 2.70
N LYS A 456 -2.18 -19.90 3.03
CA LYS A 456 -1.67 -20.85 2.01
C LYS A 456 -2.75 -21.19 0.99
N TYR A 457 -3.99 -21.40 1.45
CA TYR A 457 -5.13 -21.70 0.58
C TYR A 457 -5.56 -20.53 -0.30
N VAL A 458 -5.66 -19.31 0.24
CA VAL A 458 -5.99 -18.09 -0.52
C VAL A 458 -4.87 -17.71 -1.49
N SER A 459 -3.60 -17.85 -1.08
CA SER A 459 -2.45 -17.66 -1.97
C SER A 459 -2.44 -18.68 -3.11
N PHE A 460 -2.88 -19.92 -2.84
CA PHE A 460 -3.02 -20.96 -3.86
C PHE A 460 -4.16 -20.61 -4.84
N ILE A 461 -5.34 -20.24 -4.35
CA ILE A 461 -6.49 -19.84 -5.20
C ILE A 461 -6.17 -18.61 -6.04
N ASN A 462 -5.52 -17.58 -5.48
CA ASN A 462 -5.16 -16.37 -6.24
C ASN A 462 -3.99 -16.58 -7.22
N SER A 463 -3.32 -17.74 -7.16
CA SER A 463 -2.26 -18.14 -8.10
C SER A 463 -2.75 -19.05 -9.23
N LEU A 464 -4.00 -19.52 -9.14
CA LEU A 464 -4.76 -20.16 -10.21
C LEU A 464 -5.44 -19.10 -11.07
#